data_AF-A0A840EXH5-F1
#
_entry.id   AF-A0A840EXH5-F1
#
_cell.length_a   1.000
_cell.length_b   1.000
_cell.length_c   1.000
_cell.angle_alpha   90.00
_cell.angle_beta   90.00
_cell.angle_gamma   90.00
#
_symmetry.space_group_name_H-M   'P 1'
#
loop_
_entity.id
_entity.type
_entity.pdbx_description
1 polymer ?
#
loop_
_entity_poly.entity_id
_entity_poly.type
_entity_poly.pdbx_seq_one_letter_code
_entity_poly.pdbx_strand_id
1 'polypeptide(L)'
;MTSLASVDIAERMRIALSINCQKTPPARLPQHLHDAIKAEGKAYRSRMVIVPKSDRPDWIARRLSRIGFEIEQESLTISKLYSAQLGPRRRGRIPAVDVTATGTVVDAEAFGEALAGGIGKGKNFGLGLIRTSTALTSQGAQP
;
A
#
# COMPACT_ATOMS: atom_id res chain seq x y z
N MET A 1 -16.67 -22.54 5.39
CA MET A 1 -16.33 -21.53 4.38
C MET A 1 -16.84 -20.20 4.90
N THR A 2 -15.96 -19.34 5.39
CA THR A 2 -16.34 -17.98 5.83
C THR A 2 -16.68 -17.17 4.59
N SER A 3 -17.94 -16.76 4.44
CA SER A 3 -18.35 -15.85 3.37
C SER A 3 -17.48 -14.61 3.47
N LEU A 4 -16.68 -14.33 2.45
CA LEU A 4 -16.18 -12.97 2.23
C LEU A 4 -17.44 -12.11 2.10
N ALA A 5 -17.51 -11.02 2.86
CA ALA A 5 -18.63 -10.08 2.74
C ALA A 5 -18.74 -9.64 1.27
N SER A 6 -19.95 -9.65 0.72
CA SER A 6 -20.20 -9.01 -0.58
C SER A 6 -19.88 -7.53 -0.41
N VAL A 7 -18.90 -7.04 -1.17
CA VAL A 7 -18.56 -5.62 -1.17
C VAL A 7 -19.39 -4.94 -2.24
N ASP A 8 -20.08 -3.86 -1.86
CA ASP A 8 -20.86 -3.05 -2.78
C ASP A 8 -20.11 -1.77 -3.16
N ILE A 9 -20.40 -1.25 -4.36
CA ILE A 9 -19.94 0.08 -4.77
C ILE A 9 -20.57 1.12 -3.83
N ALA A 10 -19.83 2.19 -3.57
CA ALA A 10 -20.18 3.26 -2.63
C ALA A 10 -20.24 2.84 -1.16
N GLU A 11 -19.86 1.61 -0.83
CA GLU A 11 -19.76 1.17 0.57
C GLU A 11 -18.62 1.90 1.27
N ARG A 12 -18.95 2.59 2.37
CA ARG A 12 -17.99 3.27 3.23
C ARG A 12 -17.48 2.30 4.29
N MET A 13 -16.16 2.11 4.34
CA MET A 13 -15.54 1.17 5.27
C MET A 13 -14.19 1.66 5.78
N ARG A 14 -13.79 1.12 6.92
CA ARG A 14 -12.45 1.28 7.45
C ARG A 14 -11.60 0.09 7.02
N ILE A 15 -10.40 0.39 6.54
CA ILE A 15 -9.38 -0.61 6.20
C ILE A 15 -8.20 -0.52 7.17
N ALA A 16 -7.56 -1.67 7.40
CA ALA A 16 -6.29 -1.78 8.10
C ALA A 16 -5.37 -2.79 7.39
N LEU A 17 -4.17 -2.36 7.00
CA LEU A 17 -3.20 -3.23 6.33
C LEU A 17 -1.75 -2.90 6.68
N SER A 18 -0.87 -3.88 6.51
CA SER A 18 0.58 -3.70 6.58
C SER A 18 1.15 -3.76 5.16
N ILE A 19 1.93 -2.77 4.73
CA ILE A 19 2.38 -2.67 3.34
C ILE A 19 3.89 -2.44 3.23
N ASN A 20 4.53 -3.09 2.26
CA ASN A 20 5.92 -2.81 1.91
C ASN A 20 6.08 -1.34 1.51
N CYS A 21 6.89 -0.58 2.23
CA CYS A 21 7.12 0.86 2.09
C CYS A 21 8.28 1.18 1.15
N GLN A 22 8.28 0.60 -0.06
CA GLN A 22 9.29 0.86 -1.08
C GLN A 22 8.64 1.27 -2.41
N LYS A 23 9.32 2.17 -3.12
CA LYS A 23 9.00 2.57 -4.49
C LYS A 23 10.21 2.34 -5.39
N THR A 24 9.95 2.03 -6.66
CA THR A 24 10.98 2.14 -7.70
C THR A 24 11.08 3.62 -8.07
N PRO A 25 12.24 4.28 -7.89
CA PRO A 25 12.42 5.65 -8.37
C PRO A 25 12.15 5.73 -9.87
N PRO A 26 11.58 6.86 -10.36
CA PRO A 26 11.49 7.09 -11.80
C PRO A 26 12.89 7.00 -12.41
N ALA A 27 13.03 6.23 -13.49
CA ALA A 27 14.32 5.92 -14.12
C ALA A 27 14.94 7.11 -14.90
N ARG A 28 14.46 8.34 -14.69
CA ARG A 28 15.00 9.52 -15.38
C ARG A 28 16.33 9.92 -14.73
N LEU A 29 17.39 9.25 -15.15
CA LEU A 29 18.72 9.83 -15.11
C LEU A 29 18.87 10.82 -16.28
N PRO A 30 19.52 11.97 -16.08
CA PRO A 30 20.05 12.77 -17.18
C PRO A 30 20.90 11.91 -18.14
N GLN A 31 20.77 12.15 -19.45
CA GLN A 31 21.40 11.32 -20.49
C GLN A 31 22.92 11.19 -20.31
N HIS A 32 23.60 12.25 -19.90
CA HIS A 32 25.05 12.23 -19.67
C HIS A 32 25.48 11.25 -18.57
N LEU A 33 24.66 11.03 -17.54
CA LEU A 33 24.93 10.03 -16.51
C LEU A 33 24.64 8.61 -17.02
N HIS A 34 23.65 8.47 -17.89
CA HIS A 34 23.35 7.19 -18.54
C HIS A 34 24.50 6.74 -19.45
N ASP A 35 25.06 7.66 -20.23
CA ASP A 35 26.18 7.40 -21.14
C ASP A 35 27.46 7.06 -20.38
N ALA A 36 27.74 7.76 -19.27
CA ALA A 36 28.86 7.44 -18.38
C ALA A 36 28.74 6.04 -17.75
N ILE A 37 27.56 5.69 -17.21
CA ILE A 37 27.31 4.35 -16.62
C ILE A 37 27.44 3.25 -17.67
N LYS A 38 26.96 3.50 -18.90
CA LYS A 38 27.06 2.57 -20.02
C LYS A 38 28.51 2.39 -20.50
N ALA A 39 29.31 3.46 -20.52
CA ALA A 39 30.74 3.42 -20.85
C ALA A 39 31.54 2.57 -19.85
N GLU A 40 31.13 2.54 -18.57
CA GLU A 40 31.68 1.65 -17.54
C GLU A 40 31.21 0.19 -17.65
N GLY A 41 30.41 -0.17 -18.67
CA GLY A 41 29.84 -1.51 -18.83
C GLY A 41 28.79 -1.87 -17.78
N LYS A 42 28.29 -0.89 -17.02
CA LYS A 42 27.27 -1.08 -15.97
C LYS A 42 25.89 -0.80 -16.54
N ALA A 43 24.89 -1.53 -16.03
CA ALA A 43 23.49 -1.24 -16.32
C ALA A 43 22.89 -0.41 -15.16
N TYR A 44 22.28 0.73 -15.47
CA TYR A 44 21.47 1.45 -14.49
C TYR A 44 20.25 0.59 -14.12
N ARG A 45 20.23 0.08 -12.89
CA ARG A 45 19.06 -0.62 -12.34
C ARG A 45 18.46 0.25 -11.25
N SER A 46 17.23 0.72 -11.46
CA SER A 46 16.45 1.42 -10.43
C SER A 46 16.28 0.51 -9.21
N ARG A 47 17.18 0.62 -8.23
CA ARG A 47 17.02 -0.05 -6.94
C ARG A 47 15.80 0.54 -6.26
N MET A 48 14.96 -0.31 -5.69
CA MET A 48 13.83 0.16 -4.89
C MET A 48 14.36 0.94 -3.69
N VAL A 49 13.77 2.09 -3.43
CA VAL A 49 14.08 2.94 -2.28
C VAL A 49 12.90 2.98 -1.34
N ILE A 50 13.17 3.24 -0.07
CA ILE A 50 12.11 3.46 0.92
C ILE A 50 11.36 4.74 0.55
N VAL A 51 10.03 4.74 0.68
CA VAL A 51 9.21 5.93 0.44
C VAL A 51 9.50 6.97 1.53
N PRO A 52 9.95 8.19 1.18
CA PRO A 52 10.16 9.28 2.13
C PRO A 52 8.89 9.54 2.94
N LYS A 53 9.02 9.90 4.22
CA LYS A 53 7.87 10.08 5.13
C LYS A 53 6.84 11.07 4.58
N SER A 54 7.31 12.17 3.98
CA SER A 54 6.49 13.20 3.31
C SER A 54 5.63 12.64 2.19
N ASP A 55 6.12 11.64 1.47
CA ASP A 55 5.49 11.13 0.24
C ASP A 55 4.52 9.96 0.53
N ARG A 56 4.54 9.40 1.74
CA ARG A 56 3.77 8.19 2.08
C ARG A 56 2.26 8.37 1.94
N PRO A 57 1.64 9.51 2.36
CA PRO A 57 0.20 9.72 2.21
C PRO A 57 -0.24 9.57 0.74
N ASP A 58 0.34 10.36 -0.16
CA ASP A 58 0.03 10.31 -1.60
C ASP A 58 0.33 8.94 -2.21
N TRP A 59 1.44 8.33 -1.79
CA TRP A 59 1.82 7.01 -2.29
C TRP A 59 0.84 5.91 -1.84
N ILE A 60 0.31 5.97 -0.62
CA ILE A 60 -0.75 5.06 -0.14
C ILE A 60 -2.06 5.34 -0.87
N ALA A 61 -2.47 6.61 -0.98
CA ALA A 61 -3.69 7.00 -1.68
C ALA A 61 -3.72 6.44 -3.10
N ARG A 62 -2.62 6.59 -3.85
CA ARG A 62 -2.47 6.03 -5.21
C ARG A 62 -2.48 4.50 -5.27
N ARG A 63 -2.04 3.83 -4.20
CA ARG A 63 -2.05 2.36 -4.12
C ARG A 63 -3.47 1.83 -3.90
N LEU A 64 -4.22 2.51 -3.04
CA LEU A 64 -5.60 2.16 -2.71
C LEU A 64 -6.56 2.53 -3.84
N SER A 65 -6.36 3.67 -4.50
CA SER A 65 -7.21 4.04 -5.64
C SER A 65 -7.10 3.05 -6.80
N ARG A 66 -5.91 2.46 -7.02
CA ARG A 66 -5.67 1.42 -8.04
C ARG A 66 -6.39 0.10 -7.79
N ILE A 67 -6.86 -0.13 -6.57
CA ILE A 67 -7.63 -1.33 -6.21
C ILE A 67 -9.10 -0.97 -5.98
N GLY A 68 -9.58 0.17 -6.48
CA GLY A 68 -10.97 0.55 -6.32
C GLY A 68 -11.34 1.13 -4.96
N PHE A 69 -10.39 1.64 -4.18
CA PHE A 69 -10.66 2.23 -2.86
C PHE A 69 -10.16 3.68 -2.76
N GLU A 70 -11.08 4.62 -2.60
CA GLU A 70 -10.75 6.03 -2.39
C GLU A 70 -10.77 6.38 -0.91
N ILE A 71 -9.66 6.91 -0.40
CA ILE A 71 -9.51 7.24 1.02
C ILE A 71 -9.98 8.65 1.35
N GLU A 72 -10.61 8.78 2.51
CA GLU A 72 -10.79 10.05 3.19
C GLU A 72 -9.44 10.45 3.79
N GLN A 73 -8.75 11.42 3.18
CA GLN A 73 -7.36 11.75 3.54
C GLN A 73 -7.17 12.11 5.02
N GLU A 74 -8.17 12.72 5.64
CA GLU A 74 -8.17 13.09 7.06
C GLU A 74 -8.16 11.88 8.00
N SER A 75 -8.66 10.72 7.53
CA SER A 75 -8.71 9.48 8.31
C SER A 75 -7.41 8.66 8.23
N LEU A 76 -6.50 9.02 7.32
CA LEU A 76 -5.31 8.24 7.02
C LEU A 76 -4.30 8.30 8.17
N THR A 77 -4.04 7.14 8.78
CA THR A 77 -2.98 6.97 9.77
C THR A 77 -1.92 6.02 9.23
N ILE A 78 -0.64 6.39 9.40
CA ILE A 78 0.51 5.62 8.94
C ILE A 78 1.46 5.42 10.13
N SER A 79 1.81 4.16 10.43
CA SER A 79 2.73 3.85 11.52
C SER A 79 4.18 4.26 11.22
N LYS A 80 5.05 4.17 12.23
CA LYS A 80 6.49 4.32 12.05
C LYS A 80 7.01 3.22 11.14
N LEU A 81 8.04 3.52 10.35
CA LEU A 81 8.69 2.52 9.50
C LEU A 81 9.27 1.40 10.39
N TYR A 82 8.95 0.16 10.05
CA TYR A 82 9.55 -1.02 10.68
C TYR A 82 10.07 -1.99 9.62
N SER A 83 10.71 -3.05 10.08
CA SER A 83 11.25 -4.12 9.23
C SER A 83 10.51 -5.42 9.49
N ALA A 84 9.73 -5.89 8.51
CA ALA A 84 9.20 -7.25 8.54
C ALA A 84 10.35 -8.24 8.30
N GLN A 85 10.43 -9.26 9.14
CA GLN A 85 11.49 -10.27 9.09
C GLN A 85 11.17 -11.33 8.03
N LEU A 86 12.16 -11.73 7.23
CA LEU A 86 12.05 -12.80 6.24
C LEU A 86 12.31 -14.21 6.81
N GLY A 87 12.19 -14.36 8.13
CA GLY A 87 12.46 -15.59 8.88
C GLY A 87 13.91 -15.73 9.37
N PRO A 88 14.20 -16.74 10.22
CA PRO A 88 15.46 -16.85 10.96
C PRO A 88 16.70 -17.10 10.07
N ARG A 89 16.51 -17.66 8.87
CA ARG A 89 17.60 -18.01 7.94
C ARG A 89 17.85 -16.99 6.83
N ARG A 90 17.00 -15.97 6.66
CA ARG A 90 17.18 -14.96 5.61
C ARG A 90 17.54 -13.61 6.21
N ARG A 91 18.71 -13.07 5.85
CA ARG A 91 19.20 -11.75 6.27
C ARG A 91 18.43 -10.55 5.69
N GLY A 92 17.36 -10.80 4.92
CA GLY A 92 16.59 -9.72 4.32
C GLY A 92 15.60 -9.11 5.32
N ARG A 93 15.38 -7.80 5.19
CA ARG A 93 14.33 -7.06 5.89
C ARG A 93 13.44 -6.40 4.86
N ILE A 94 12.13 -6.47 5.04
CA ILE A 94 11.18 -5.75 4.20
C ILE A 94 10.76 -4.48 4.95
N PRO A 95 11.13 -3.28 4.46
CA PRO A 95 10.63 -2.03 5.05
C PRO A 95 9.11 -1.99 4.91
N ALA A 96 8.40 -1.81 6.01
CA ALA A 96 6.96 -1.84 6.06
C ALA A 96 6.38 -0.71 6.94
N VAL A 97 5.12 -0.37 6.66
CA VAL A 97 4.30 0.52 7.48
C VAL A 97 2.92 -0.10 7.62
N ASP A 98 2.27 0.17 8.75
CA ASP A 98 0.86 -0.15 8.95
C ASP A 98 0.03 1.07 8.61
N VAL A 99 -1.09 0.83 7.96
CA VAL A 99 -1.97 1.85 7.41
C VAL A 99 -3.37 1.55 7.90
N THR A 100 -4.04 2.58 8.42
CA THR A 100 -5.49 2.56 8.61
C THR A 100 -6.11 3.77 7.94
N ALA A 101 -7.22 3.57 7.24
CA ALA A 101 -7.96 4.65 6.60
C ALA A 101 -9.44 4.28 6.53
N THR A 102 -10.30 5.29 6.54
CA THR A 102 -11.69 5.20 6.11
C THR A 102 -11.77 5.66 4.65
N GLY A 103 -12.68 5.06 3.89
CA GLY A 103 -12.85 5.40 2.49
C GLY A 103 -14.04 4.68 1.89
N THR A 104 -14.19 4.86 0.59
CA THR A 104 -15.31 4.37 -0.19
C THR A 104 -14.82 3.43 -1.29
N VAL A 105 -15.53 2.33 -1.49
CA VAL A 105 -15.29 1.43 -2.62
C VAL A 105 -15.87 2.06 -3.88
N VAL A 106 -15.00 2.36 -4.84
CA VAL A 106 -15.38 2.92 -6.15
C VAL A 106 -15.38 1.86 -7.26
N ASP A 107 -14.69 0.74 -7.05
CA ASP A 107 -14.68 -0.43 -7.93
C ASP A 107 -14.68 -1.69 -7.05
N ALA A 108 -15.85 -2.31 -6.95
CA ALA A 108 -16.07 -3.47 -6.07
C ALA A 108 -15.36 -4.74 -6.55
N GLU A 109 -15.17 -4.91 -7.86
CA GLU A 109 -14.48 -6.07 -8.42
C GLU A 109 -12.98 -5.99 -8.12
N ALA A 110 -12.34 -4.87 -8.47
CA ALA A 110 -10.92 -4.66 -8.18
C ALA A 110 -10.62 -4.71 -6.68
N PHE A 111 -11.53 -4.17 -5.87
CA PHE A 111 -11.39 -4.21 -4.42
C PHE A 111 -11.61 -5.62 -3.85
N GLY A 112 -12.59 -6.36 -4.37
CA GLY A 112 -12.85 -7.76 -4.01
C GLY A 112 -11.66 -8.67 -4.32
N GLU A 113 -11.05 -8.51 -5.50
CA GLU A 113 -9.81 -9.21 -5.86
C GLU A 113 -8.66 -8.86 -4.91
N ALA A 114 -8.53 -7.58 -4.54
CA ALA A 114 -7.52 -7.11 -3.61
C ALA A 114 -7.74 -7.62 -2.17
N LEU A 115 -8.99 -7.77 -1.72
CA LEU A 115 -9.33 -8.38 -0.44
C LEU A 115 -8.92 -9.86 -0.38
N ALA A 116 -9.24 -10.61 -1.44
CA ALA A 116 -8.92 -12.04 -1.51
C ALA A 116 -7.41 -12.29 -1.72
N GLY A 117 -6.78 -11.53 -2.62
CA GLY A 117 -5.40 -11.74 -3.04
C GLY A 117 -4.37 -10.93 -2.26
N GLY A 118 -4.78 -9.92 -1.49
CA GLY A 118 -3.90 -8.93 -0.88
C GLY A 118 -3.21 -8.01 -1.89
N ILE A 119 -2.50 -6.98 -1.38
CA ILE A 119 -1.89 -5.94 -2.24
C ILE A 119 -0.38 -5.81 -2.06
N GLY A 120 0.30 -5.47 -3.16
CA GLY A 120 1.73 -5.17 -3.17
C GLY A 120 2.65 -6.38 -2.97
N LYS A 121 3.91 -6.08 -2.64
CA LYS A 121 4.97 -7.07 -2.42
C LYS A 121 5.02 -7.53 -0.97
N GLY A 122 5.45 -8.77 -0.76
CA GLY A 122 5.69 -9.33 0.57
C GLY A 122 4.49 -10.07 1.18
N LYS A 123 3.54 -10.52 0.35
CA LYS A 123 2.34 -11.27 0.78
C LYS A 123 2.64 -12.49 1.67
N ASN A 124 3.70 -13.22 1.34
CA ASN A 124 4.16 -14.38 2.12
C ASN A 124 4.83 -14.02 3.47
N PHE A 125 4.97 -12.74 3.78
CA PHE A 125 5.63 -12.23 4.99
C PHE A 125 4.69 -11.41 5.89
N GLY A 126 3.37 -11.62 5.74
CA GLY A 126 2.34 -10.93 6.54
C GLY A 126 2.03 -9.50 6.07
N LEU A 127 2.46 -9.11 4.87
CA LEU A 127 2.13 -7.82 4.26
C LEU A 127 1.03 -7.98 3.22
N GLY A 128 0.32 -6.89 2.92
CA GLY A 128 -0.66 -6.83 1.83
C GLY A 128 -2.04 -7.35 2.17
N LEU A 129 -2.24 -8.01 3.32
CA LEU A 129 -3.58 -8.40 3.78
C LEU A 129 -4.38 -7.14 4.15
N ILE A 130 -5.53 -6.98 3.52
CA ILE A 130 -6.49 -5.93 3.85
C ILE A 130 -7.48 -6.50 4.86
N ARG A 131 -7.63 -5.80 5.99
CA ARG A 131 -8.69 -6.07 6.96
C ARG A 131 -9.72 -4.96 6.84
N THR A 132 -10.98 -5.32 6.71
CA THR A 132 -12.09 -4.37 6.64
C THR A 132 -12.92 -4.43 7.92
N SER A 133 -13.50 -3.29 8.27
CA SER A 133 -14.59 -3.19 9.23
C SER A 133 -15.56 -2.14 8.73
N THR A 134 -16.85 -2.43 8.80
CA THR A 134 -17.89 -1.45 8.46
C THR A 134 -17.67 -0.20 9.30
N ALA A 135 -17.63 0.96 8.67
CA ALA A 135 -17.54 2.21 9.41
C ALA A 135 -18.89 2.40 10.12
N LEU A 136 -18.91 2.35 11.46
CA LEU A 136 -20.11 2.68 12.21
C LEU A 136 -20.51 4.11 11.84
N THR A 137 -21.60 4.24 11.09
CA THR A 137 -22.27 5.53 10.93
C THR A 137 -22.76 5.91 12.32
N SER A 138 -22.05 6.82 12.98
CA SER A 138 -22.57 7.48 14.16
C SER A 138 -23.81 8.27 13.73
N GLN A 139 -24.99 7.64 13.82
CA GLN A 139 -26.25 8.37 13.77
C GLN A 139 -26.21 9.41 14.90
N GLY A 140 -26.41 10.67 14.52
CA GLY A 140 -26.35 11.79 15.42
C GLY A 140 -27.29 11.61 16.60
N ALA A 141 -26.74 11.77 17.80
CA ALA A 141 -27.52 12.18 18.94
C ALA A 141 -28.04 13.60 18.66
N GLN A 142 -29.34 13.74 18.41
CA GLN A 142 -30.03 15.01 18.55
C GLN A 142 -30.49 15.16 20.00
N PRO A 143 -30.15 16.27 20.70
CA PRO A 143 -30.99 16.80 21.77
C PRO A 143 -32.21 17.53 21.20
#